data_AF-A0A9Q3IW25-F1
#
_entry.id   AF-A0A9Q3IW25-F1
#
_cell.length_a   1.000
_cell.length_b   1.000
_cell.length_c   1.000
_cell.angle_alpha   90.00
_cell.angle_beta   90.00
_cell.angle_gamma   90.00
#
_symmetry.space_group_name_H-M   'P 1'
#
loop_
_entity.id
_entity.type
_entity.pdbx_description
1 polymer ?
#
loop_
_entity_poly.entity_id
_entity_poly.type
_entity_poly.pdbx_seq_one_letter_code
_entity_poly.pdbx_strand_id
1 'polypeptide(L)'
;MHQHQQSQTPKGLSKCDVWDGLVWRCFTGTRNINDPPFMSIPGALAFSIYLDWFNAHGKSTRLARIRPIMLICFNLPPSKGLKPENVYVAGIIPGWMEPTSLQLNYLLMPLINELKELWKGYHF
;
A
#
# COMPACT_ATOMS: atom_id res chain seq x y z
N MET A 1 -17.06 25.69 -9.81
CA MET A 1 -15.67 25.66 -10.32
C MET A 1 -14.75 26.03 -9.17
N HIS A 2 -14.27 25.04 -8.41
CA HIS A 2 -13.30 25.27 -7.33
C HIS A 2 -11.97 24.70 -7.79
N GLN A 3 -11.04 25.61 -8.14
CA GLN A 3 -9.68 25.26 -8.50
C GLN A 3 -8.97 24.70 -7.26
N HIS A 4 -8.46 23.48 -7.38
CA HIS A 4 -7.55 22.89 -6.40
C HIS A 4 -6.22 23.62 -6.55
N GLN A 5 -5.91 24.49 -5.59
CA GLN A 5 -4.65 25.22 -5.56
C GLN A 5 -3.54 24.23 -5.20
N GLN A 6 -2.79 23.78 -6.21
CA GLN A 6 -1.58 23.02 -5.99
C GLN A 6 -0.58 23.90 -5.24
N SER A 7 -0.26 23.50 -4.01
CA SER A 7 0.80 24.13 -3.23
C SER A 7 2.14 23.92 -3.95
N GLN A 8 2.72 25.03 -4.42
CA GLN A 8 4.07 25.02 -4.97
C GLN A 8 5.07 24.85 -3.83
N THR A 9 5.77 23.72 -3.81
CA THR A 9 6.88 23.47 -2.88
C THR A 9 8.07 24.42 -3.17
N PRO A 10 8.70 25.02 -2.15
CA PRO A 10 9.86 25.89 -2.32
C PRO A 10 11.01 25.21 -3.06
N LYS A 11 11.63 25.91 -4.01
CA LYS A 11 12.82 25.45 -4.73
C LYS A 11 13.99 25.26 -3.75
N GLY A 12 14.44 24.02 -3.57
CA GLY A 12 15.61 23.67 -2.76
C GLY A 12 15.37 22.57 -1.72
N LEU A 13 14.11 22.24 -1.41
CA LEU A 13 13.79 21.06 -0.63
C LEU A 13 13.75 19.85 -1.57
N SER A 14 14.70 18.92 -1.45
CA SER A 14 14.51 17.56 -1.97
C SER A 14 13.16 17.09 -1.46
N LYS A 15 12.26 16.70 -2.36
CA LYS A 15 10.90 16.31 -1.99
C LYS A 15 10.99 15.02 -1.17
N CYS A 16 11.04 15.15 0.15
CA CYS A 16 10.99 14.03 1.07
C CYS A 16 9.55 13.54 1.12
N ASP A 17 9.28 12.40 0.52
CA ASP A 17 7.99 11.72 0.61
C ASP A 17 7.94 10.90 1.91
N VAL A 18 6.77 10.40 2.30
CA VAL A 18 6.63 9.41 3.39
C VAL A 18 7.56 8.22 3.17
N TRP A 19 7.86 7.92 1.91
CA TRP A 19 8.81 6.89 1.46
C TRP A 19 10.25 7.13 1.91
N ASP A 20 10.66 8.39 2.11
CA ASP A 20 12.03 8.74 2.52
C ASP A 20 12.23 8.68 4.05
N GLY A 21 11.17 8.33 4.78
CA GLY A 21 11.19 8.20 6.23
C GLY A 21 12.23 7.20 6.72
N LEU A 22 12.94 7.58 7.79
CA LEU A 22 13.96 6.73 8.43
C LEU A 22 13.40 5.36 8.85
N VAL A 23 12.11 5.30 9.19
CA VAL A 23 11.45 4.05 9.58
C VAL A 23 11.58 2.98 8.50
N TRP A 24 11.44 3.33 7.21
CA TRP A 24 11.53 2.36 6.11
C TRP A 24 12.98 2.08 5.71
N ARG A 25 13.82 3.11 5.75
CA ARG A 25 15.24 3.00 5.39
C ARG A 25 16.07 2.20 6.39
N CYS A 26 15.67 2.20 7.65
CA CYS A 26 16.37 1.53 8.74
C CYS A 26 15.60 0.32 9.28
N PHE A 27 14.46 -0.04 8.70
CA PHE A 27 13.72 -1.24 9.09
C PHE A 27 14.56 -2.46 8.75
N THR A 28 15.09 -3.15 9.76
CA THR A 28 15.89 -4.37 9.58
C THR A 28 15.03 -5.62 9.41
N GLY A 29 13.74 -5.56 9.75
CA GLY A 29 12.82 -6.70 9.70
C GLY A 29 13.02 -7.72 10.83
N THR A 30 14.23 -7.82 11.38
CA THR A 30 14.54 -8.65 12.54
C THR A 30 14.51 -7.82 13.82
N ARG A 31 14.48 -8.48 14.98
CA ARG A 31 14.68 -7.79 16.26
C ARG A 31 16.16 -7.41 16.51
N ASN A 32 17.07 -7.76 15.60
CA ASN A 32 18.49 -7.44 15.72
C ASN A 32 18.79 -6.13 14.98
N ILE A 33 19.23 -5.12 15.73
CA ILE A 33 19.53 -3.79 15.19
C ILE A 33 20.80 -3.77 14.31
N ASN A 34 21.63 -4.80 14.40
CA ASN A 34 22.87 -4.91 13.63
C ASN A 34 22.66 -5.53 12.24
N ASP A 35 21.47 -6.05 11.95
CA ASP A 35 21.18 -6.64 10.64
C ASP A 35 21.06 -5.53 9.59
N PRO A 36 21.40 -5.81 8.31
CA PRO A 36 21.22 -4.83 7.25
C PRO A 36 19.74 -4.43 7.11
N PRO A 37 19.45 -3.20 6.65
CA PRO A 37 18.07 -2.82 6.37
C PRO A 37 17.39 -3.81 5.42
N PHE A 38 16.14 -4.19 5.72
CA PHE A 38 15.35 -5.17 4.98
C PHE A 38 15.33 -4.87 3.47
N MET A 39 15.09 -3.61 3.11
CA MET A 39 15.02 -3.15 1.72
C MET A 39 16.36 -3.19 0.97
N SER A 40 17.47 -3.48 1.66
CA SER A 40 18.80 -3.70 1.04
C SER A 40 19.06 -5.17 0.70
N ILE A 41 18.24 -6.09 1.19
CA ILE A 41 18.36 -7.53 0.91
C ILE A 41 17.86 -7.79 -0.52
N PRO A 42 18.64 -8.46 -1.39
CA PRO A 42 18.19 -8.81 -2.73
C PRO A 42 16.88 -9.61 -2.71
N GLY A 43 15.90 -9.17 -3.49
CA GLY A 43 14.58 -9.80 -3.57
C GLY A 43 13.62 -9.45 -2.42
N ALA A 44 14.04 -8.66 -1.43
CA ALA A 44 13.12 -8.16 -0.41
C ALA A 44 12.16 -7.12 -1.01
N LEU A 45 10.86 -7.42 -0.95
CA LEU A 45 9.80 -6.54 -1.43
C LEU A 45 9.00 -5.99 -0.25
N ALA A 46 8.72 -4.69 -0.27
CA ALA A 46 7.79 -4.05 0.66
C ALA A 46 6.59 -3.50 -0.09
N PHE A 47 5.42 -3.62 0.51
CA PHE A 47 4.16 -3.15 -0.05
C PHE A 47 3.36 -2.32 0.97
N SER A 48 2.72 -1.23 0.54
CA SER A 48 1.58 -0.67 1.30
C SER A 48 0.31 -1.39 0.95
N ILE A 49 -0.55 -1.59 1.95
CA ILE A 49 -1.95 -1.93 1.74
C ILE A 49 -2.77 -0.63 1.69
N TYR A 50 -3.56 -0.44 0.63
CA TYR A 50 -4.53 0.63 0.50
C TYR A 50 -5.95 0.06 0.44
N LEU A 51 -6.84 0.67 1.24
CA LEU A 51 -8.23 0.26 1.46
C LEU A 51 -9.10 1.51 1.56
N ASP A 52 -9.71 1.94 0.45
CA ASP A 52 -10.62 3.10 0.45
C ASP A 52 -11.84 2.85 -0.44
N TRP A 53 -12.93 3.54 -0.12
CA TRP A 53 -14.17 3.45 -0.87
C TRP A 53 -14.12 4.34 -2.11
N PHE A 54 -14.21 3.75 -3.29
CA PHE A 54 -14.32 4.46 -4.56
C PHE A 54 -15.72 4.25 -5.19
N ASN A 55 -16.26 5.32 -5.80
CA ASN A 55 -17.49 5.26 -6.59
C ASN A 55 -17.16 4.86 -8.03
N ALA A 56 -17.33 3.58 -8.39
CA ALA A 56 -16.94 3.07 -9.70
C ALA A 56 -17.76 3.64 -10.88
N HIS A 57 -18.98 4.09 -10.61
CA HIS A 57 -19.93 4.50 -11.66
C HIS A 57 -20.25 6.01 -11.67
N GLY A 58 -19.53 6.84 -10.89
CA GLY A 58 -19.76 8.29 -10.82
C GLY A 58 -21.10 8.74 -10.23
N LYS A 59 -22.05 7.81 -10.02
CA LYS A 59 -23.32 8.04 -9.33
C LYS A 59 -23.16 7.70 -7.84
N SER A 60 -23.44 8.65 -6.96
CA SER A 60 -23.35 8.52 -5.50
C SER A 60 -24.47 7.65 -4.93
N THR A 61 -24.54 6.38 -5.34
CA THR A 61 -25.43 5.39 -4.73
C THR A 61 -24.57 4.42 -3.93
N ARG A 62 -25.03 4.05 -2.72
CA ARG A 62 -24.31 3.13 -1.82
C ARG A 62 -23.96 1.79 -2.50
N LEU A 63 -24.78 1.37 -3.45
CA LEU A 63 -24.62 0.14 -4.23
C LEU A 63 -23.48 0.20 -5.27
N ALA A 64 -23.05 1.40 -5.67
CA ALA A 64 -21.99 1.60 -6.67
C ALA A 64 -20.60 1.83 -6.06
N ARG A 65 -20.48 1.76 -4.72
CA ARG A 65 -19.20 1.86 -4.01
C ARG A 65 -18.51 0.50 -4.03
N ILE A 66 -17.21 0.51 -4.28
CA ILE A 66 -16.34 -0.65 -4.10
C ILE A 66 -15.15 -0.23 -3.25
N ARG A 67 -14.61 -1.15 -2.46
CA ARG A 67 -13.34 -0.95 -1.77
C ARG A 67 -12.35 -2.02 -2.20
N PRO A 68 -11.38 -1.68 -3.08
CA PRO A 68 -10.32 -2.61 -3.42
C PRO A 68 -9.34 -2.73 -2.25
N ILE A 69 -8.76 -3.91 -2.10
CA ILE A 69 -7.59 -4.18 -1.28
C ILE A 69 -6.40 -4.12 -2.22
N MET A 70 -5.70 -2.99 -2.24
CA MET A 70 -4.60 -2.76 -3.19
C MET A 70 -3.25 -2.87 -2.50
N LEU A 71 -2.28 -3.51 -3.15
CA LEU A 71 -0.88 -3.52 -2.75
C LEU A 71 -0.08 -2.66 -3.72
N ILE A 72 0.72 -1.74 -3.18
CA ILE A 72 1.61 -0.87 -3.95
C ILE A 72 3.04 -1.17 -3.53
N CYS A 73 3.89 -1.55 -4.49
CA CYS A 73 5.28 -1.92 -4.23
C CYS A 73 6.15 -0.69 -3.95
N PHE A 74 6.79 -0.64 -2.79
CA PHE A 74 7.68 0.45 -2.36
C PHE A 74 9.08 0.37 -2.96
N ASN A 75 9.45 -0.77 -3.55
CA ASN A 75 10.71 -0.90 -4.28
C ASN A 75 10.67 -0.11 -5.61
N LEU A 76 9.48 0.32 -6.06
CA LEU A 76 9.34 1.19 -7.22
C LEU A 76 9.39 2.66 -6.81
N PRO A 77 9.96 3.55 -7.65
CA PRO A 77 9.84 4.98 -7.46
C PRO A 77 8.37 5.42 -7.34
N PRO A 78 8.04 6.46 -6.56
CA PRO A 78 6.65 6.88 -6.33
C PRO A 78 5.88 7.18 -7.62
N SER A 79 6.57 7.71 -8.63
CA SER A 79 6.01 7.99 -9.97
C SER A 79 5.65 6.73 -10.78
N LYS A 80 6.10 5.55 -10.36
CA LYS A 80 5.81 4.25 -10.99
C LYS A 80 4.88 3.40 -10.14
N GLY A 81 5.01 3.41 -8.81
CA GLY A 81 4.24 2.54 -7.92
C GLY A 81 2.72 2.70 -8.04
N LEU A 82 2.23 3.93 -8.25
CA LEU A 82 0.80 4.22 -8.38
C LEU A 82 0.24 4.04 -9.80
N LYS A 83 1.06 3.59 -10.76
CA LYS A 83 0.55 3.31 -12.10
C LYS A 83 -0.29 2.03 -12.09
N PRO A 84 -1.42 1.97 -12.84
CA PRO A 84 -2.31 0.81 -12.83
C PRO A 84 -1.61 -0.53 -13.06
N GLU A 85 -0.58 -0.56 -13.91
CA GLU A 85 0.20 -1.77 -14.21
C GLU A 85 1.07 -2.27 -13.04
N ASN A 86 1.31 -1.45 -12.02
CA ASN A 86 2.12 -1.78 -10.85
C ASN A 86 1.31 -1.92 -9.54
N VAL A 87 -0.01 -1.81 -9.63
CA VAL A 87 -0.93 -1.99 -8.50
C VAL A 87 -1.47 -3.42 -8.51
N TYR A 88 -1.29 -4.13 -7.40
CA TYR A 88 -1.81 -5.48 -7.24
C TYR A 88 -3.13 -5.42 -6.48
N VAL A 89 -4.19 -6.02 -7.02
CA VAL A 89 -5.50 -6.07 -6.34
C VAL A 89 -5.64 -7.43 -5.68
N ALA A 90 -5.53 -7.46 -4.35
CA ALA A 90 -5.67 -8.67 -3.54
C ALA A 90 -7.15 -9.03 -3.26
N GLY A 91 -8.08 -8.10 -3.44
CA GLY A 91 -9.50 -8.34 -3.25
C GLY A 91 -10.37 -7.13 -3.53
N ILE A 92 -11.68 -7.35 -3.65
CA ILE A 92 -12.68 -6.29 -3.86
C ILE A 92 -13.83 -6.51 -2.88
N ILE A 93 -14.09 -5.51 -2.04
CA ILE A 93 -15.22 -5.49 -1.10
C ILE A 93 -16.38 -4.73 -1.77
N PRO A 94 -17.53 -5.39 -2.02
CA PRO A 94 -18.66 -4.73 -2.63
C PRO A 94 -19.38 -3.82 -1.62
N GLY A 95 -19.74 -2.59 -2.00
CA GLY A 95 -20.14 -1.52 -1.07
C GLY A 95 -21.55 -1.61 -0.47
N TRP A 96 -22.38 -2.55 -0.93
CA TRP A 96 -23.70 -2.79 -0.34
C TRP A 96 -23.63 -3.52 1.01
N MET A 97 -22.49 -4.13 1.33
CA MET A 97 -22.18 -4.71 2.64
C MET A 97 -20.86 -4.15 3.15
N GLU A 98 -20.89 -2.96 3.76
CA GLU A 98 -19.72 -2.46 4.47
C GLU A 98 -19.41 -3.39 5.66
N PRO A 99 -18.24 -4.06 5.66
CA PRO A 99 -17.91 -4.98 6.72
C PRO A 99 -17.56 -4.20 7.98
N THR A 100 -17.94 -4.74 9.14
CA THR A 100 -17.40 -4.30 10.42
C THR A 100 -15.87 -4.47 10.46
N SER A 101 -15.19 -3.81 11.41
CA SER A 101 -13.74 -3.99 11.58
C SER A 101 -13.34 -5.46 11.79
N LEU A 102 -14.17 -6.23 12.51
CA LEU A 102 -13.94 -7.66 12.70
C LEU A 102 -14.07 -8.44 11.38
N GLN A 103 -15.11 -8.16 10.59
CA GLN A 103 -15.28 -8.77 9.27
C GLN A 103 -14.14 -8.40 8.32
N LEU A 104 -13.67 -7.15 8.37
CA LEU A 104 -12.51 -6.71 7.58
C LEU A 104 -11.24 -7.49 7.96
N ASN A 105 -11.01 -7.74 9.25
CA ASN A 105 -9.89 -8.57 9.70
C ASN A 105 -9.97 -9.99 9.12
N TYR A 106 -11.15 -10.61 9.10
CA TYR A 106 -11.33 -11.92 8.47
C TYR A 106 -11.08 -11.88 6.96
N LEU A 107 -11.51 -10.82 6.27
CA LEU A 107 -11.25 -10.62 4.85
C LEU A 107 -9.77 -10.45 4.53
N LEU A 108 -9.00 -9.80 5.41
CA LEU A 108 -7.56 -9.60 5.23
C LEU A 108 -6.72 -10.82 5.65
N MET A 109 -7.30 -11.76 6.41
CA MET A 109 -6.57 -12.90 6.95
C MET A 109 -5.85 -13.75 5.89
N PRO A 110 -6.44 -14.07 4.73
CA PRO A 110 -5.75 -14.83 3.68
C PRO A 110 -4.50 -14.11 3.18
N LEU A 111 -4.62 -12.82 2.86
CA LEU A 111 -3.51 -11.97 2.43
C LEU A 111 -2.42 -11.89 3.50
N ILE A 112 -2.79 -11.70 4.78
CA ILE A 112 -1.84 -11.66 5.89
C ILE A 112 -1.12 -13.00 6.04
N ASN A 113 -1.81 -14.12 5.87
CA ASN A 113 -1.20 -15.44 5.96
C ASN A 113 -0.19 -15.66 4.82
N GLU A 114 -0.53 -15.29 3.58
CA GLU A 114 0.42 -15.33 2.46
C GLU A 114 1.65 -14.46 2.72
N LEU A 115 1.46 -13.23 3.19
CA LEU A 115 2.58 -12.34 3.54
C LEU A 115 3.47 -12.91 4.65
N LYS A 116 2.90 -13.63 5.63
CA LYS A 116 3.66 -14.32 6.68
C LYS A 116 4.46 -15.50 6.14
N GLU A 117 3.93 -16.25 5.18
CA GLU A 117 4.70 -17.31 4.52
C GLU A 117 5.83 -16.72 3.67
N LEU A 118 5.54 -15.67 2.89
CA LEU A 118 6.54 -14.94 2.10
C LEU A 118 7.64 -14.33 2.97
N TRP A 119 7.31 -13.88 4.18
CA TRP A 119 8.26 -13.32 5.14
C TRP A 119 9.34 -14.32 5.59
N LYS A 120 9.05 -15.64 5.55
CA LYS A 120 10.04 -16.68 5.87
C LYS A 120 11.12 -16.80 4.79
N GLY A 121 10.90 -16.19 3.63
CA GLY A 121 11.74 -16.29 2.45
C GLY A 121 11.28 -17.41 1.51
N TYR A 122 11.35 -17.14 0.22
CA TYR A 122 11.24 -18.16 -0.84
C TYR A 122 12.55 -18.16 -1.63
N HIS A 123 13.12 -19.34 -1.79
CA HIS A 123 14.29 -19.57 -2.64
C HIS A 123 13.82 -20.32 -3.88
N PHE A 124 14.12 -19.78 -5.06
CA PHE A 124 13.84 -20.40 -6.36
C PHE A 124 15.09 -21.11 -6.87
#